data_AF-A0A803PCU0-F1
#
_entry.id   AF-A0A803PCU0-F1
#
_cell.length_a   1.000
_cell.length_b   1.000
_cell.length_c   1.000
_cell.angle_alpha   90.00
_cell.angle_beta   90.00
_cell.angle_gamma   90.00
#
_symmetry.space_group_name_H-M   'P 1'
#
loop_
_entity.id
_entity.type
_entity.pdbx_description
1 polymer ?
#
loop_
_entity_poly.entity_id
_entity_poly.type
_entity_poly.pdbx_seq_one_letter_code
_entity_poly.pdbx_strand_id
1 'polypeptide(L)'
;MDLYVFATPYRITWDYYFSAREHTLKFDSWEETAEMDYVKQHGVSVFLMPSGMLGTLLSLVDVLPLFSNTGWGQNANIDFLKKHMGAKFEKRPKPWRGTIDPKDVHSGDFLAVSKIRGRWGGFETLEKWVTGAFAGHTAVCLKDNKGNLWVGESGHENEKGEEIIVVIPWDEWWNLALEDNSNPQIALLPLHPELRAKFNSTAAWEYARSMSGKPYGYHNMIFSWIDTMSDNYPPPLDAHLVVSVMSMWTRMQPAYAANMWNEALNKRLGTNDLDLYEILAETEKRGLAFDQLLAIPEQDEWVYSDGKSTTCVAFILAMYKEAGIFGPIANSIQVTEFTIRDAYMLKIFEDNHTRLPSWCNTENGRLPFCQILGEYWIELPEYNTVEPYAHMNENCPSLPPSYDRPVKC
;
A
#
# COMPACT_ATOMS: atom_id res chain seq x y z
N MET A 1 27.83 11.24 15.99
CA MET A 1 27.03 11.11 17.23
C MET A 1 25.91 10.21 16.81
N ASP A 2 26.02 8.98 17.28
CA ASP A 2 25.39 7.88 16.60
C ASP A 2 24.30 7.39 17.53
N LEU A 3 23.08 7.35 17.01
CA LEU A 3 21.93 6.83 17.74
C LEU A 3 21.93 5.32 17.54
N TYR A 4 22.03 4.60 18.65
CA TYR A 4 21.90 3.16 18.67
C TYR A 4 20.54 2.82 19.25
N VAL A 5 19.71 2.15 18.47
CA VAL A 5 18.42 1.61 18.91
C VAL A 5 18.65 0.17 19.32
N PHE A 6 18.21 -0.17 20.52
CA PHE A 6 18.31 -1.51 21.09
C PHE A 6 16.90 -2.05 21.25
N ALA A 7 16.62 -3.15 20.57
CA ALA A 7 15.29 -3.72 20.52
C ALA A 7 15.28 -5.18 20.99
N THR A 8 14.23 -5.51 21.74
CA THR A 8 13.73 -6.86 21.97
C THR A 8 12.27 -6.88 21.49
N PRO A 9 11.62 -8.05 21.39
CA PRO A 9 10.19 -8.14 21.11
C PRO A 9 9.32 -7.40 22.14
N TYR A 10 9.86 -7.16 23.35
CA TYR A 10 9.14 -6.60 24.49
C TYR A 10 9.49 -5.14 24.73
N ARG A 11 10.72 -4.70 24.42
CA ARG A 11 11.15 -3.31 24.61
C ARG A 11 11.94 -2.70 23.44
N ILE A 12 11.76 -1.40 23.21
CA ILE A 12 12.67 -0.59 22.41
C ILE A 12 13.26 0.46 23.34
N THR A 13 14.59 0.52 23.40
CA THR A 13 15.33 1.59 24.06
C THR A 13 16.39 2.11 23.10
N TRP A 14 17.02 3.23 23.44
CA TRP A 14 18.06 3.81 22.62
C TRP A 14 19.10 4.50 23.48
N ASP A 15 20.33 4.57 22.97
CA ASP A 15 21.42 5.27 23.61
C ASP A 15 22.29 6.00 22.57
N TYR A 16 23.08 6.95 23.05
CA TYR A 16 23.85 7.86 22.22
C TYR A 16 25.34 7.68 22.47
N TYR A 17 26.08 7.41 21.41
CA TYR A 17 27.53 7.27 21.50
C TYR A 17 28.27 8.34 20.70
N PHE A 18 29.20 9.01 21.39
CA PHE A 18 29.92 10.18 20.89
C PHE A 18 31.35 9.86 20.42
N SER A 19 31.83 8.65 20.68
CA SER A 19 33.20 8.23 20.36
C SER A 19 33.23 6.73 20.07
N ALA A 20 34.12 6.31 19.17
CA ALA A 20 34.38 4.91 18.86
C ALA A 20 35.21 4.26 19.99
N ARG A 21 34.58 4.07 21.14
CA ARG A 21 35.12 3.38 22.32
C ARG A 21 34.11 2.35 22.82
N GLU A 22 34.51 1.57 23.79
CA GLU A 22 33.61 0.63 24.45
C GLU A 22 32.53 1.39 25.25
N HIS A 23 31.28 1.00 25.07
CA HIS A 23 30.12 1.55 25.79
C HIS A 23 29.31 0.41 26.41
N THR A 24 28.57 0.71 27.47
CA THR A 24 27.76 -0.28 28.18
C THR A 24 26.34 0.25 28.34
N LEU A 25 25.39 -0.39 27.67
CA LEU A 25 23.96 -0.22 27.92
C LEU A 25 23.52 -1.12 29.07
N LYS A 26 22.74 -0.59 30.01
CA LYS A 26 22.16 -1.35 31.11
C LYS A 26 20.64 -1.37 31.02
N PHE A 27 20.07 -2.54 31.24
CA PHE A 27 18.63 -2.74 31.42
C PHE A 27 18.37 -2.98 32.91
N ASP A 28 17.64 -2.06 33.56
CA ASP A 28 17.41 -2.13 35.02
C ASP A 28 16.46 -3.26 35.43
N SER A 29 15.53 -3.61 34.56
CA SER A 29 14.62 -4.76 34.70
C SER A 29 14.20 -5.26 33.34
N TRP A 30 13.82 -6.53 33.23
CA TRP A 30 13.08 -7.05 32.05
C TRP A 30 11.59 -6.80 32.27
N GLU A 31 10.84 -6.42 31.23
CA GLU A 31 9.40 -6.14 31.37
C GLU A 31 8.66 -7.39 31.86
N GLU A 32 9.04 -8.56 31.35
CA GLU A 32 8.50 -9.85 31.74
C GLU A 32 9.58 -10.95 31.73
N THR A 33 9.32 -12.08 32.38
CA THR A 33 10.21 -13.25 32.36
C THR A 33 10.47 -13.74 30.93
N ALA A 34 9.49 -13.62 30.05
CA ALA A 34 9.60 -14.04 28.65
C ALA A 34 10.60 -13.18 27.84
N GLU A 35 10.74 -11.88 28.17
CA GLU A 35 11.77 -11.03 27.57
C GLU A 35 13.18 -11.50 27.95
N MET A 36 13.38 -11.84 29.22
CA MET A 36 14.66 -12.33 29.71
C MET A 36 15.03 -13.67 29.04
N ASP A 37 14.07 -14.57 28.87
CA ASP A 37 14.29 -15.86 28.21
C ASP A 37 14.58 -15.70 26.72
N TYR A 38 13.91 -14.75 26.05
CA TYR A 38 14.23 -14.36 24.69
C TYR A 38 15.66 -13.82 24.56
N VAL A 39 16.07 -12.87 25.42
CA VAL A 39 17.40 -12.24 25.36
C VAL A 39 18.51 -13.26 25.60
N LYS A 40 18.28 -14.27 26.46
CA LYS A 40 19.24 -15.36 26.68
C LYS A 40 19.44 -16.23 25.45
N GLN A 41 18.40 -16.41 24.63
CA GLN A 41 18.43 -17.28 23.46
C GLN A 41 18.90 -16.55 22.20
N HIS A 42 18.50 -15.28 22.04
CA HIS A 42 18.63 -14.55 20.76
C HIS A 42 19.42 -13.24 20.89
N GLY A 43 19.73 -12.78 22.10
CA GLY A 43 20.38 -11.49 22.33
C GLY A 43 19.45 -10.29 22.20
N VAL A 44 20.04 -9.10 22.01
CA VAL A 44 19.34 -7.82 21.80
C VAL A 44 19.72 -7.31 20.42
N SER A 45 18.74 -6.97 19.59
CA SER A 45 18.99 -6.39 18.27
C SER A 45 19.48 -4.96 18.42
N VAL A 46 20.58 -4.62 17.72
CA VAL A 46 21.19 -3.30 17.78
C VAL A 46 21.19 -2.67 16.39
N PHE A 47 20.53 -1.53 16.24
CA PHE A 47 20.46 -0.77 15.01
C PHE A 47 21.25 0.52 15.15
N LEU A 48 22.20 0.74 14.26
CA LEU A 48 22.85 2.03 14.10
C LEU A 48 21.98 2.89 13.20
N MET A 49 21.55 4.05 13.69
CA MET A 49 20.82 5.05 12.92
C MET A 49 21.82 6.14 12.45
N PRO A 50 22.26 6.12 11.18
CA PRO A 50 23.33 7.00 10.69
C PRO A 50 22.98 8.49 10.69
N SER A 51 21.69 8.82 10.79
CA SER A 51 21.15 10.16 10.59
C SER A 51 21.42 11.14 11.76
N GLY A 52 21.92 10.66 12.90
CA GLY A 52 22.12 11.47 14.11
C GLY A 52 20.83 12.09 14.67
N MET A 53 20.87 12.56 15.92
CA MET A 53 19.70 13.11 16.65
C MET A 53 18.92 14.19 15.89
N LEU A 54 19.58 15.00 15.06
CA LEU A 54 18.89 16.04 14.30
C LEU A 54 18.02 15.43 13.19
N GLY A 55 18.54 14.48 12.43
CA GLY A 55 17.81 13.84 11.32
C GLY A 55 16.60 13.06 11.81
N THR A 56 16.76 12.20 12.82
CA THR A 56 15.66 11.39 13.37
C THR A 56 14.60 12.23 14.10
N LEU A 57 15.00 13.26 14.85
CA LEU A 57 14.05 14.17 15.49
C LEU A 57 13.30 15.02 14.46
N LEU A 58 13.98 15.53 13.42
CA LEU A 58 13.35 16.23 12.30
C LEU A 58 12.38 15.32 11.54
N SER A 59 12.74 14.05 11.30
CA SER A 59 11.85 13.07 10.68
C SER A 59 10.62 12.76 11.54
N LEU A 60 10.76 12.62 12.86
CA LEU A 60 9.61 12.44 13.75
C LEU A 60 8.71 13.69 13.82
N VAL A 61 9.29 14.89 13.75
CA VAL A 61 8.54 16.15 13.65
C VAL A 61 7.78 16.26 12.33
N ASP A 62 8.32 15.75 11.23
CA ASP A 62 7.65 15.76 9.92
C ASP A 62 6.57 14.66 9.82
N VAL A 63 6.71 13.53 10.53
CA VAL A 63 5.81 12.35 10.44
C VAL A 63 4.67 12.34 11.46
N LEU A 64 4.93 12.67 12.74
CA LEU A 64 3.90 12.63 13.79
C LEU A 64 2.66 13.51 13.49
N PRO A 65 2.81 14.73 12.91
CA PRO A 65 1.66 15.56 12.56
C PRO A 65 0.71 14.92 11.55
N LEU A 66 1.21 14.03 10.68
CA LEU A 66 0.43 13.43 9.59
C LEU A 66 -0.80 12.67 10.10
N PHE A 67 -0.70 12.06 11.29
CA PHE A 67 -1.76 11.25 11.88
C PHE A 67 -2.80 12.08 12.65
N SER A 68 -2.62 13.39 12.79
CA SER A 68 -3.56 14.26 13.49
C SER A 68 -4.86 14.45 12.68
N ASN A 69 -6.01 14.19 13.30
CA ASN A 69 -7.32 14.43 12.68
C ASN A 69 -7.77 15.90 12.87
N THR A 70 -6.93 16.83 12.43
CA THR A 70 -7.16 18.27 12.56
C THR A 70 -6.82 18.99 11.25
N GLY A 71 -7.17 20.28 11.13
CA GLY A 71 -6.71 21.11 10.02
C GLY A 71 -5.18 21.22 9.95
N TRP A 72 -4.50 21.16 11.09
CA TRP A 72 -3.03 21.11 11.15
C TRP A 72 -2.50 19.81 10.56
N GLY A 73 -3.06 18.65 10.95
CA GLY A 73 -2.67 17.37 10.37
C GLY A 73 -2.94 17.31 8.86
N GLN A 74 -4.06 17.85 8.40
CA GLN A 74 -4.33 17.96 6.97
C GLN A 74 -3.28 18.78 6.22
N ASN A 75 -2.91 19.95 6.75
CA ASN A 75 -1.87 20.77 6.15
C ASN A 75 -0.52 20.06 6.18
N ALA A 76 -0.19 19.33 7.25
CA ALA A 76 1.04 18.54 7.32
C ALA A 76 1.11 17.46 6.24
N ASN A 77 0.00 16.74 5.97
CA ASN A 77 -0.07 15.78 4.86
C ASN A 77 0.17 16.46 3.50
N ILE A 78 -0.51 17.59 3.25
CA ILE A 78 -0.35 18.35 2.00
C ILE A 78 1.09 18.85 1.82
N ASP A 79 1.68 19.42 2.87
CA ASP A 79 3.03 19.98 2.84
C ASP A 79 4.08 18.88 2.66
N PHE A 80 3.89 17.71 3.30
CA PHE A 80 4.74 16.55 3.13
C PHE A 80 4.74 16.06 1.67
N LEU A 81 3.56 15.81 1.09
CA LEU A 81 3.45 15.34 -0.30
C LEU A 81 3.93 16.38 -1.32
N LYS A 82 3.71 17.68 -1.06
CA LYS A 82 4.31 18.77 -1.86
C LYS A 82 5.83 18.73 -1.84
N LYS A 83 6.41 18.63 -0.65
CA LYS A 83 7.86 18.66 -0.42
C LYS A 83 8.55 17.43 -1.01
N HIS A 84 7.97 16.25 -0.84
CA HIS A 84 8.64 14.98 -1.14
C HIS A 84 8.25 14.38 -2.50
N MET A 85 7.08 14.74 -3.06
CA MET A 85 6.58 14.18 -4.32
C MET A 85 6.23 15.23 -5.37
N GLY A 86 6.31 16.52 -5.04
CA GLY A 86 5.93 17.59 -5.97
C GLY A 86 4.42 17.66 -6.26
N ALA A 87 3.58 17.06 -5.42
CA ALA A 87 2.13 17.15 -5.55
C ALA A 87 1.64 18.59 -5.44
N LYS A 88 0.55 18.95 -6.13
CA LYS A 88 0.07 20.35 -6.19
C LYS A 88 -1.03 20.63 -5.17
N PHE A 89 -1.95 19.69 -4.97
CA PHE A 89 -3.14 19.87 -4.13
C PHE A 89 -3.87 21.19 -4.42
N GLU A 90 -4.29 21.38 -5.67
CA GLU A 90 -5.09 22.55 -6.06
C GLU A 90 -6.54 22.39 -5.60
N LYS A 91 -7.10 23.41 -4.94
CA LYS A 91 -8.49 23.37 -4.48
C LYS A 91 -9.48 23.39 -5.64
N ARG A 92 -10.53 22.59 -5.51
CA ARG A 92 -11.65 22.50 -6.45
C ARG A 92 -12.69 23.58 -6.17
N PRO A 93 -13.34 24.13 -7.20
CA PRO A 93 -14.55 24.90 -7.01
C PRO A 93 -15.64 24.01 -6.41
N LYS A 94 -16.52 24.60 -5.61
CA LYS A 94 -17.67 23.91 -5.05
C LYS A 94 -18.74 23.67 -6.13
N PRO A 95 -19.54 22.59 -6.03
CA PRO A 95 -19.55 21.60 -4.95
C PRO A 95 -18.42 20.56 -5.07
N TRP A 96 -17.91 20.08 -3.93
CA TRP A 96 -16.88 19.03 -3.86
C TRP A 96 -17.43 17.61 -3.98
N ARG A 97 -18.73 17.48 -4.17
CA ARG A 97 -19.46 16.24 -4.35
C ARG A 97 -20.10 16.25 -5.74
N GLY A 98 -19.82 15.21 -6.52
CA GLY A 98 -20.52 14.95 -7.78
C GLY A 98 -21.90 14.34 -7.55
N THR A 99 -22.84 14.63 -8.46
CA THR A 99 -24.11 13.90 -8.57
C THR A 99 -23.91 12.77 -9.57
N ILE A 100 -23.76 11.55 -9.07
CA ILE A 100 -23.45 10.36 -9.86
C ILE A 100 -24.77 9.65 -10.20
N ASP A 101 -24.95 9.22 -11.45
CA ASP A 101 -25.99 8.26 -11.80
C ASP A 101 -25.39 6.84 -11.78
N PRO A 102 -25.78 5.95 -10.84
CA PRO A 102 -25.30 4.56 -10.80
C PRO A 102 -25.54 3.78 -12.10
N LYS A 103 -26.45 4.23 -12.97
CA LYS A 103 -26.68 3.61 -14.28
C LYS A 103 -25.49 3.79 -15.22
N ASP A 104 -24.75 4.88 -15.10
CA ASP A 104 -23.59 5.19 -15.94
C ASP A 104 -22.29 4.55 -15.44
N VAL A 105 -22.31 3.95 -14.26
CA VAL A 105 -21.19 3.18 -13.68
C VAL A 105 -21.30 1.72 -14.12
N HIS A 106 -20.19 1.08 -14.45
CA HIS A 106 -20.15 -0.27 -15.00
C HIS A 106 -19.31 -1.21 -14.13
N SER A 107 -19.55 -2.52 -14.29
CA SER A 107 -18.69 -3.54 -13.70
C SER A 107 -17.25 -3.36 -14.19
N GLY A 108 -16.32 -3.37 -13.24
CA GLY A 108 -14.91 -3.16 -13.48
C GLY A 108 -14.47 -1.71 -13.49
N ASP A 109 -15.37 -0.71 -13.41
CA ASP A 109 -14.92 0.68 -13.24
C ASP A 109 -14.16 0.82 -11.90
N PHE A 110 -12.98 1.46 -11.96
CA PHE A 110 -12.03 1.53 -10.85
C PHE A 110 -12.25 2.80 -10.03
N LEU A 111 -12.10 2.71 -8.72
CA LEU A 111 -12.17 3.84 -7.80
C LEU A 111 -10.80 4.07 -7.18
N ALA A 112 -10.18 5.21 -7.45
CA ALA A 112 -8.97 5.67 -6.79
C ALA A 112 -9.35 6.61 -5.64
N VAL A 113 -8.86 6.32 -4.43
CA VAL A 113 -9.15 7.07 -3.21
C VAL A 113 -7.85 7.64 -2.65
N SER A 114 -7.89 8.92 -2.27
CA SER A 114 -6.80 9.61 -1.59
C SER A 114 -7.34 10.33 -0.37
N LYS A 115 -6.90 9.93 0.82
CA LYS A 115 -7.14 10.61 2.10
C LYS A 115 -5.93 11.45 2.48
N ILE A 116 -6.18 12.51 3.23
CA ILE A 116 -5.15 13.51 3.61
C ILE A 116 -5.29 14.01 5.05
N ARG A 117 -6.09 13.36 5.89
CA ARG A 117 -6.27 13.75 7.29
C ARG A 117 -6.50 12.55 8.22
N GLY A 118 -6.08 12.70 9.48
CA GLY A 118 -6.28 11.68 10.50
C GLY A 118 -5.42 10.44 10.29
N ARG A 119 -5.74 9.36 11.04
CA ARG A 119 -4.98 8.10 11.01
C ARG A 119 -4.77 7.59 9.58
N TRP A 120 -5.86 7.44 8.83
CA TRP A 120 -5.82 6.92 7.46
C TRP A 120 -5.13 7.86 6.48
N GLY A 121 -5.33 9.19 6.60
CA GLY A 121 -4.59 10.14 5.77
C GLY A 121 -3.08 10.09 6.00
N GLY A 122 -2.64 9.94 7.25
CA GLY A 122 -1.23 9.79 7.59
C GLY A 122 -0.62 8.50 7.01
N PHE A 123 -1.33 7.38 7.10
CA PHE A 123 -0.92 6.12 6.48
C PHE A 123 -0.80 6.24 4.97
N GLU A 124 -1.85 6.71 4.31
CA GLU A 124 -1.85 6.88 2.86
C GLU A 124 -0.78 7.87 2.39
N THR A 125 -0.46 8.92 3.16
CA THR A 125 0.62 9.86 2.80
C THR A 125 1.98 9.18 2.77
N LEU A 126 2.26 8.29 3.73
CA LEU A 126 3.50 7.52 3.73
C LEU A 126 3.50 6.49 2.60
N GLU A 127 2.39 5.79 2.38
CA GLU A 127 2.24 4.84 1.28
C GLU A 127 2.45 5.51 -0.09
N LYS A 128 1.79 6.66 -0.33
CA LYS A 128 1.98 7.48 -1.53
C LYS A 128 3.46 7.82 -1.74
N TRP A 129 4.14 8.23 -0.68
CA TRP A 129 5.55 8.58 -0.74
C TRP A 129 6.46 7.40 -1.05
N VAL A 130 6.25 6.23 -0.45
CA VAL A 130 7.13 5.08 -0.67
C VAL A 130 6.83 4.36 -1.99
N THR A 131 5.60 4.42 -2.50
CA THR A 131 5.20 3.75 -3.76
C THR A 131 5.23 4.68 -4.98
N GLY A 132 5.27 5.99 -4.77
CA GLY A 132 5.08 6.99 -5.82
C GLY A 132 3.63 7.15 -6.27
N ALA A 133 2.69 6.44 -5.66
CA ALA A 133 1.27 6.59 -5.95
C ALA A 133 0.74 7.93 -5.43
N PHE A 134 -0.25 8.49 -6.12
CA PHE A 134 -0.96 9.70 -5.65
C PHE A 134 -2.36 9.39 -5.08
N ALA A 135 -2.75 8.12 -5.12
CA ALA A 135 -3.88 7.54 -4.40
C ALA A 135 -3.34 6.54 -3.36
N GLY A 136 -4.03 6.40 -2.23
CA GLY A 136 -3.63 5.50 -1.13
C GLY A 136 -4.63 4.38 -0.84
N HIS A 137 -5.75 4.33 -1.57
CA HIS A 137 -6.65 3.19 -1.50
C HIS A 137 -7.42 3.02 -2.81
N THR A 138 -7.91 1.81 -3.06
CA THR A 138 -8.61 1.48 -4.31
C THR A 138 -9.81 0.58 -4.06
N ALA A 139 -10.86 0.78 -4.84
CA ALA A 139 -12.05 -0.06 -4.87
C ALA A 139 -12.51 -0.31 -6.32
N VAL A 140 -13.43 -1.26 -6.53
CA VAL A 140 -13.98 -1.58 -7.86
C VAL A 140 -15.50 -1.66 -7.83
N CYS A 141 -16.12 -1.12 -8.87
CA CYS A 141 -17.55 -1.18 -9.08
C CYS A 141 -17.98 -2.51 -9.72
N LEU A 142 -19.08 -3.10 -9.25
CA LEU A 142 -19.68 -4.31 -9.80
C LEU A 142 -21.19 -4.15 -9.93
N LYS A 143 -21.75 -4.53 -11.08
CA LYS A 143 -23.20 -4.64 -11.27
C LYS A 143 -23.65 -6.09 -11.13
N ASP A 144 -24.66 -6.31 -10.29
CA ASP A 144 -25.29 -7.63 -10.18
C ASP A 144 -26.22 -7.92 -11.38
N ASN A 145 -26.80 -9.12 -11.41
CA ASN A 145 -27.72 -9.54 -12.47
C ASN A 145 -29.05 -8.74 -12.51
N LYS A 146 -29.36 -7.96 -11.48
CA LYS A 146 -30.52 -7.06 -11.41
C LYS A 146 -30.14 -5.63 -11.80
N GLY A 147 -28.86 -5.37 -12.05
CA GLY A 147 -28.32 -4.05 -12.36
C GLY A 147 -28.05 -3.17 -11.14
N ASN A 148 -28.13 -3.70 -9.91
CA ASN A 148 -27.75 -2.94 -8.73
C ASN A 148 -26.23 -2.78 -8.69
N LEU A 149 -25.77 -1.63 -8.20
CA LEU A 149 -24.36 -1.29 -8.10
C LEU A 149 -23.82 -1.66 -6.72
N TRP A 150 -22.66 -2.31 -6.73
CA TRP A 150 -21.90 -2.76 -5.58
C TRP A 150 -20.47 -2.25 -5.68
N VAL A 151 -19.80 -2.14 -4.54
CA VAL A 151 -18.39 -1.78 -4.45
C VAL A 151 -17.66 -2.90 -3.73
N GLY A 152 -16.64 -3.45 -4.39
CA GLY A 152 -15.69 -4.39 -3.80
C GLY A 152 -14.41 -3.66 -3.41
N GLU A 153 -13.92 -3.88 -2.20
CA GLU A 153 -12.63 -3.35 -1.73
C GLU A 153 -11.97 -4.31 -0.74
N SER A 154 -10.64 -4.27 -0.68
CA SER A 154 -9.85 -4.90 0.38
C SER A 154 -9.29 -3.82 1.26
N GLY A 155 -9.48 -3.91 2.58
CA GLY A 155 -9.02 -2.90 3.55
C GLY A 155 -10.17 -2.24 4.31
N HIS A 156 -11.35 -2.86 4.31
CA HIS A 156 -12.51 -2.34 5.02
C HIS A 156 -12.47 -2.77 6.49
N GLU A 157 -12.52 -1.81 7.41
CA GLU A 157 -12.50 -2.08 8.85
C GLU A 157 -13.87 -2.62 9.31
N ASN A 158 -13.90 -3.83 9.87
CA ASN A 158 -15.12 -4.42 10.42
C ASN A 158 -15.40 -3.93 11.86
N GLU A 159 -16.50 -4.38 12.46
CA GLU A 159 -16.90 -3.98 13.84
C GLU A 159 -15.87 -4.33 14.92
N LYS A 160 -14.92 -5.24 14.65
CA LYS A 160 -13.83 -5.63 15.55
C LYS A 160 -12.55 -4.84 15.33
N GLY A 161 -12.52 -3.94 14.34
CA GLY A 161 -11.31 -3.21 13.95
C GLY A 161 -10.37 -4.00 13.04
N GLU A 162 -10.82 -5.13 12.47
CA GLU A 162 -10.03 -5.93 11.53
C GLU A 162 -10.29 -5.45 10.11
N GLU A 163 -9.23 -5.30 9.30
CA GLU A 163 -9.37 -5.00 7.88
C GLU A 163 -9.63 -6.26 7.07
N ILE A 164 -10.73 -6.25 6.32
CA ILE A 164 -11.19 -7.38 5.52
C ILE A 164 -11.55 -6.96 4.10
N ILE A 165 -11.75 -7.96 3.24
CA ILE A 165 -12.31 -7.79 1.91
C ILE A 165 -13.83 -7.78 2.01
N VAL A 166 -14.48 -6.79 1.42
CA VAL A 166 -15.94 -6.66 1.40
C VAL A 166 -16.45 -6.41 -0.01
N VAL A 167 -17.71 -6.77 -0.22
CA VAL A 167 -18.51 -6.35 -1.38
C VAL A 167 -19.84 -5.83 -0.85
N ILE A 168 -19.99 -4.50 -0.80
CA ILE A 168 -21.16 -3.84 -0.20
C ILE A 168 -21.95 -3.03 -1.23
N PRO A 169 -23.23 -2.73 -0.99
CA PRO A 169 -24.02 -1.88 -1.89
C PRO A 169 -23.38 -0.50 -2.07
N TRP A 170 -23.50 0.05 -3.28
CA TRP A 170 -22.97 1.39 -3.59
C TRP A 170 -23.44 2.47 -2.63
N ASP A 171 -24.74 2.48 -2.28
CA ASP A 171 -25.30 3.50 -1.39
C ASP A 171 -24.68 3.43 0.02
N GLU A 172 -24.36 2.23 0.49
CA GLU A 172 -23.68 2.03 1.78
C GLU A 172 -22.25 2.54 1.71
N TRP A 173 -21.47 2.10 0.72
CA TRP A 173 -20.09 2.57 0.52
C TRP A 173 -20.01 4.09 0.32
N TRP A 174 -20.94 4.64 -0.45
CA TRP A 174 -20.99 6.07 -0.73
C TRP A 174 -21.34 6.89 0.52
N ASN A 175 -22.24 6.41 1.37
CA ASN A 175 -22.52 7.07 2.66
C ASN A 175 -21.29 7.04 3.58
N LEU A 176 -20.58 5.91 3.66
CA LEU A 176 -19.32 5.82 4.42
C LEU A 176 -18.28 6.82 3.90
N ALA A 177 -18.11 6.93 2.57
CA ALA A 177 -17.20 7.90 1.97
C ALA A 177 -17.57 9.36 2.26
N LEU A 178 -18.88 9.67 2.39
CA LEU A 178 -19.36 11.01 2.74
C LEU A 178 -19.20 11.34 4.24
N GLU A 179 -19.25 10.34 5.11
CA GLU A 179 -19.06 10.46 6.56
C GLU A 179 -17.58 10.40 6.96
N ASP A 180 -16.70 9.93 6.06
CA ASP A 180 -15.27 9.82 6.31
C ASP A 180 -14.63 11.19 6.60
N ASN A 181 -14.20 11.35 7.85
CA ASN A 181 -13.59 12.58 8.34
C ASN A 181 -12.09 12.72 8.00
N SER A 182 -11.52 11.80 7.21
CA SER A 182 -10.14 11.88 6.70
C SER A 182 -9.96 12.80 5.47
N ASN A 183 -11.04 13.46 5.05
CA ASN A 183 -11.10 14.30 3.84
C ASN A 183 -10.66 13.52 2.59
N PRO A 184 -11.48 12.56 2.11
CA PRO A 184 -11.16 11.77 0.92
C PRO A 184 -11.34 12.57 -0.38
N GLN A 185 -10.47 12.29 -1.35
CA GLN A 185 -10.60 12.61 -2.76
C GLN A 185 -10.83 11.31 -3.52
N ILE A 186 -11.89 11.23 -4.32
CA ILE A 186 -12.28 9.98 -5.00
C ILE A 186 -12.43 10.24 -6.49
N ALA A 187 -11.71 9.46 -7.30
CA ALA A 187 -11.86 9.40 -8.75
C ALA A 187 -12.41 8.06 -9.20
N LEU A 188 -13.36 8.11 -10.12
CA LEU A 188 -13.84 6.97 -10.88
C LEU A 188 -13.13 6.94 -12.24
N LEU A 189 -12.47 5.83 -12.54
CA LEU A 189 -11.71 5.57 -13.77
C LEU A 189 -12.47 4.49 -14.57
N PRO A 190 -13.25 4.88 -15.59
CA PRO A 190 -14.00 3.92 -16.38
C PRO A 190 -13.08 3.00 -17.18
N LEU A 191 -13.43 1.71 -17.31
CA LEU A 191 -12.72 0.84 -18.26
C LEU A 191 -12.94 1.28 -19.70
N HIS A 192 -11.92 1.09 -20.54
CA HIS A 192 -12.04 1.33 -21.98
C HIS A 192 -13.16 0.45 -22.58
N PRO A 193 -14.00 0.96 -23.50
CA PRO A 193 -15.18 0.25 -24.01
C PRO A 193 -14.87 -1.13 -24.60
N GLU A 194 -13.71 -1.28 -25.25
CA GLU A 194 -13.29 -2.56 -25.82
C GLU A 194 -12.97 -3.62 -24.75
N LEU A 195 -12.40 -3.20 -23.61
CA LEU A 195 -12.11 -4.09 -22.49
C LEU A 195 -13.39 -4.37 -21.70
N ARG A 196 -14.24 -3.36 -21.51
CA ARG A 196 -15.58 -3.51 -20.94
C ARG A 196 -16.41 -4.55 -21.70
N ALA A 197 -16.34 -4.56 -23.02
CA ALA A 197 -17.04 -5.55 -23.85
C ALA A 197 -16.53 -7.00 -23.64
N LYS A 198 -15.29 -7.16 -23.17
CA LYS A 198 -14.67 -8.46 -22.87
C LYS A 198 -14.84 -8.88 -21.40
N PHE A 199 -15.20 -7.94 -20.53
CA PHE A 199 -15.27 -8.16 -19.08
C PHE A 199 -16.29 -9.25 -18.73
N ASN A 200 -15.80 -10.40 -18.25
CA ASN A 200 -16.64 -11.49 -17.79
C ASN A 200 -17.18 -11.18 -16.38
N SER A 201 -18.39 -10.59 -16.34
CA SER A 201 -19.04 -10.21 -15.08
C SER A 201 -19.33 -11.41 -14.16
N THR A 202 -19.59 -12.60 -14.70
CA THR A 202 -19.84 -13.80 -13.88
C THR A 202 -18.58 -14.21 -13.13
N ALA A 203 -17.46 -14.33 -13.83
CA ALA A 203 -16.18 -14.69 -13.24
C ALA A 203 -15.71 -13.63 -12.22
N ALA A 204 -15.88 -12.35 -12.53
CA ALA A 204 -15.58 -11.27 -11.60
C ALA A 204 -16.37 -11.38 -10.28
N TRP A 205 -17.67 -11.72 -10.37
CA TRP A 205 -18.51 -11.93 -9.19
C TRP A 205 -18.15 -13.20 -8.43
N GLU A 206 -17.78 -14.28 -9.11
CA GLU A 206 -17.31 -15.52 -8.47
C GLU A 206 -16.04 -15.26 -7.66
N TYR A 207 -15.08 -14.53 -8.23
CA TYR A 207 -13.87 -14.08 -7.53
C TYR A 207 -14.19 -13.14 -6.36
N ALA A 208 -14.98 -12.09 -6.57
CA ALA A 208 -15.30 -11.12 -5.53
C ALA A 208 -15.98 -11.80 -4.32
N ARG A 209 -16.90 -12.74 -4.57
CA ARG A 209 -17.57 -13.51 -3.50
C ARG A 209 -16.63 -14.50 -2.82
N SER A 210 -15.72 -15.13 -3.56
CA SER A 210 -14.77 -16.08 -2.97
C SER A 210 -13.82 -15.37 -2.00
N MET A 211 -13.51 -14.10 -2.24
CA MET A 211 -12.63 -13.27 -1.41
C MET A 211 -13.35 -12.50 -0.30
N SER A 212 -14.66 -12.27 -0.41
CA SER A 212 -15.43 -11.56 0.62
C SER A 212 -15.27 -12.22 2.01
N GLY A 213 -14.95 -11.40 3.02
CA GLY A 213 -14.73 -11.82 4.40
C GLY A 213 -13.30 -12.32 4.71
N LYS A 214 -12.42 -12.38 3.71
CA LYS A 214 -11.02 -12.74 3.91
C LYS A 214 -10.17 -11.55 4.39
N PRO A 215 -9.01 -11.80 5.02
CA PRO A 215 -8.17 -10.73 5.56
C PRO A 215 -7.53 -9.85 4.47
N TYR A 216 -7.16 -8.63 4.87
CA TYR A 216 -6.35 -7.73 4.06
C TYR A 216 -4.95 -8.30 3.80
N GLY A 217 -4.40 -8.00 2.61
CA GLY A 217 -3.05 -8.41 2.18
C GLY A 217 -1.92 -7.68 2.89
N TYR A 218 -1.79 -7.86 4.20
CA TYR A 218 -0.69 -7.28 4.95
C TYR A 218 0.66 -7.95 4.63
N HIS A 219 0.62 -9.25 4.30
CA HIS A 219 1.79 -10.05 3.96
C HIS A 219 2.51 -9.57 2.69
N ASN A 220 1.76 -9.07 1.69
CA ASN A 220 2.33 -8.60 0.43
C ASN A 220 2.56 -7.08 0.41
N MET A 221 1.79 -6.29 1.17
CA MET A 221 1.82 -4.82 1.12
C MET A 221 3.20 -4.21 1.32
N ILE A 222 4.08 -4.82 2.11
CA ILE A 222 5.37 -4.19 2.42
C ILE A 222 6.49 -4.70 1.52
N PHE A 223 6.34 -5.85 0.88
CA PHE A 223 7.28 -6.25 -0.16
C PHE A 223 7.13 -5.36 -1.39
N SER A 224 5.91 -4.91 -1.73
CA SER A 224 5.71 -3.85 -2.73
C SER A 224 6.22 -2.45 -2.31
N TRP A 225 6.79 -2.32 -1.10
CA TRP A 225 7.56 -1.15 -0.67
C TRP A 225 9.09 -1.41 -0.76
N ILE A 226 9.53 -2.64 -1.04
CA ILE A 226 10.93 -3.10 -1.04
C ILE A 226 11.20 -4.08 -2.21
N ASP A 227 10.84 -3.69 -3.42
CA ASP A 227 11.04 -4.44 -4.68
C ASP A 227 12.47 -4.48 -5.31
N THR A 228 13.51 -3.79 -4.79
CA THR A 228 14.86 -3.81 -5.42
C THR A 228 16.03 -3.89 -4.44
N MET A 229 17.14 -4.48 -4.92
CA MET A 229 18.32 -4.83 -4.12
C MET A 229 19.11 -3.63 -3.56
N SER A 230 19.08 -2.48 -4.22
CA SER A 230 19.90 -1.30 -3.85
C SER A 230 19.16 0.03 -3.93
N ASP A 231 17.99 0.06 -4.54
CA ASP A 231 17.39 1.27 -5.08
C ASP A 231 15.91 1.35 -4.72
N ASN A 232 15.53 1.14 -3.46
CA ASN A 232 14.14 1.32 -2.99
C ASN A 232 14.00 2.11 -1.69
N TYR A 233 15.06 2.78 -1.24
CA TYR A 233 15.00 3.63 -0.06
C TYR A 233 15.18 5.11 -0.42
N PRO A 234 14.17 5.98 -0.15
CA PRO A 234 14.34 7.42 -0.18
C PRO A 234 15.52 7.82 0.72
N PRO A 235 16.58 8.50 0.25
CA PRO A 235 17.60 8.99 1.16
C PRO A 235 16.97 9.90 2.25
N PRO A 236 17.26 9.71 3.55
CA PRO A 236 18.30 8.88 4.15
C PRO A 236 17.81 7.51 4.69
N LEU A 237 16.64 7.04 4.28
CA LEU A 237 16.17 5.70 4.61
C LEU A 237 17.15 4.68 4.01
N ASP A 238 17.45 3.63 4.77
CA ASP A 238 18.16 2.44 4.32
C ASP A 238 17.42 1.20 4.84
N ALA A 239 17.88 0.01 4.43
CA ALA A 239 17.30 -1.25 4.89
C ALA A 239 17.21 -1.35 6.42
N HIS A 240 18.09 -0.67 7.19
CA HIS A 240 18.09 -0.69 8.66
C HIS A 240 16.95 0.15 9.26
N LEU A 241 16.56 1.26 8.64
CA LEU A 241 15.38 2.03 9.05
C LEU A 241 14.09 1.30 8.68
N VAL A 242 14.04 0.60 7.55
CA VAL A 242 12.89 -0.27 7.24
C VAL A 242 12.79 -1.40 8.25
N VAL A 243 13.89 -2.07 8.60
CA VAL A 243 13.89 -3.04 9.71
C VAL A 243 13.50 -2.40 11.05
N SER A 244 13.82 -1.13 11.29
CA SER A 244 13.39 -0.39 12.49
C SER A 244 11.89 -0.07 12.50
N VAL A 245 11.31 0.33 11.36
CA VAL A 245 9.86 0.54 11.18
C VAL A 245 9.12 -0.79 11.25
N MET A 246 9.66 -1.86 10.65
CA MET A 246 9.16 -3.23 10.77
C MET A 246 9.17 -3.68 12.24
N SER A 247 10.21 -3.35 13.00
CA SER A 247 10.30 -3.64 14.43
C SER A 247 9.29 -2.81 15.25
N MET A 248 9.03 -1.56 14.87
CA MET A 248 8.01 -0.70 15.49
C MET A 248 6.58 -1.17 15.18
N TRP A 249 6.31 -1.58 13.94
CA TRP A 249 5.01 -2.12 13.52
C TRP A 249 4.72 -3.45 14.21
N THR A 250 5.74 -4.33 14.27
CA THR A 250 5.72 -5.56 15.07
C THR A 250 5.41 -5.33 16.53
N ARG A 251 5.72 -4.16 17.05
CA ARG A 251 5.48 -3.80 18.44
C ARG A 251 4.11 -3.19 18.68
N MET A 252 3.54 -2.51 17.69
CA MET A 252 2.19 -1.92 17.77
C MET A 252 1.07 -2.94 17.56
N GLN A 253 1.31 -3.97 16.74
CA GLN A 253 0.37 -5.07 16.47
C GLN A 253 1.13 -6.41 16.36
N PRO A 254 1.60 -6.97 17.48
CA PRO A 254 2.50 -8.12 17.50
C PRO A 254 1.92 -9.41 16.90
N ALA A 255 0.61 -9.64 17.04
CA ALA A 255 -0.05 -10.78 16.40
C ALA A 255 -0.10 -10.65 14.86
N TYR A 256 -0.08 -9.42 14.33
CA TYR A 256 -0.12 -9.16 12.90
C TYR A 256 1.28 -9.31 12.29
N ALA A 257 2.30 -8.68 12.89
CA ALA A 257 3.60 -8.62 12.23
C ALA A 257 4.42 -9.91 12.29
N ALA A 258 4.33 -10.72 13.36
CA ALA A 258 5.00 -12.01 13.41
C ALA A 258 4.53 -12.95 12.28
N ASN A 259 3.25 -12.85 11.90
CA ASN A 259 2.66 -13.58 10.79
C ASN A 259 2.97 -12.93 9.44
N MET A 260 2.98 -11.59 9.35
CA MET A 260 3.18 -10.86 8.09
C MET A 260 4.52 -11.16 7.40
N TRP A 261 5.63 -11.14 8.16
CA TRP A 261 6.97 -11.14 7.57
C TRP A 261 7.60 -12.51 7.46
N ASN A 262 7.54 -13.29 8.54
CA ASN A 262 8.22 -14.56 8.60
C ASN A 262 7.61 -15.52 7.58
N GLU A 263 6.28 -15.58 7.46
CA GLU A 263 5.64 -16.45 6.49
C GLU A 263 5.98 -16.05 5.05
N ALA A 264 5.96 -14.75 4.74
CA ALA A 264 6.28 -14.26 3.39
C ALA A 264 7.74 -14.51 3.00
N LEU A 265 8.68 -14.36 3.94
CA LEU A 265 10.09 -14.72 3.74
C LEU A 265 10.28 -16.23 3.61
N ASN A 266 9.56 -17.03 4.41
CA ASN A 266 9.56 -18.48 4.31
C ASN A 266 9.04 -18.94 2.94
N LYS A 267 7.95 -18.36 2.42
CA LYS A 267 7.43 -18.66 1.07
C LYS A 267 8.48 -18.38 0.00
N ARG A 268 9.14 -17.22 0.05
CA ARG A 268 10.23 -16.85 -0.87
C ARG A 268 11.43 -17.81 -0.79
N LEU A 269 11.77 -18.24 0.42
CA LEU A 269 12.85 -19.20 0.67
C LEU A 269 12.43 -20.66 0.38
N GLY A 270 11.14 -20.94 0.18
CA GLY A 270 10.61 -22.31 0.08
C GLY A 270 10.76 -23.12 1.37
N THR A 271 10.74 -22.45 2.52
CA THR A 271 10.77 -23.05 3.87
C THR A 271 9.41 -22.85 4.57
N ASN A 272 9.24 -23.44 5.75
CA ASN A 272 8.05 -23.23 6.58
C ASN A 272 8.50 -23.04 8.03
N ASP A 273 7.79 -22.18 8.76
CA ASP A 273 7.89 -22.01 10.22
C ASP A 273 9.28 -21.62 10.76
N LEU A 274 10.18 -21.14 9.89
CA LEU A 274 11.45 -20.55 10.35
C LEU A 274 11.20 -19.17 10.93
N ASP A 275 11.82 -18.86 12.05
CA ASP A 275 11.88 -17.48 12.53
C ASP A 275 12.86 -16.63 11.70
N LEU A 276 12.88 -15.31 11.93
CA LEU A 276 13.73 -14.41 11.15
C LEU A 276 15.23 -14.75 11.24
N TYR A 277 15.73 -15.22 12.39
CA TYR A 277 17.14 -15.58 12.54
C TYR A 277 17.46 -16.87 11.77
N GLU A 278 16.57 -17.85 11.83
CA GLU A 278 16.67 -19.08 11.08
C GLU A 278 16.58 -18.83 9.57
N ILE A 279 15.72 -17.91 9.13
CA ILE A 279 15.64 -17.45 7.73
C ILE A 279 16.97 -16.84 7.30
N LEU A 280 17.56 -15.93 8.09
CA LEU A 280 18.84 -15.30 7.76
C LEU A 280 19.96 -16.34 7.67
N ALA A 281 20.03 -17.27 8.62
CA ALA A 281 21.02 -18.35 8.61
C ALA A 281 20.86 -19.31 7.42
N GLU A 282 19.61 -19.68 7.08
CA GLU A 282 19.34 -20.55 5.92
C GLU A 282 19.59 -19.82 4.59
N THR A 283 19.34 -18.50 4.54
CA THR A 283 19.67 -17.64 3.38
C THR A 283 21.18 -17.61 3.14
N GLU A 284 21.97 -17.36 4.19
CA GLU A 284 23.44 -17.40 4.13
C GLU A 284 23.96 -18.79 3.73
N LYS A 285 23.41 -19.85 4.30
CA LYS A 285 23.76 -21.24 3.98
C LYS A 285 23.49 -21.60 2.51
N ARG A 286 22.49 -20.96 1.88
CA ARG A 286 22.18 -21.11 0.44
C ARG A 286 23.01 -20.19 -0.45
N GLY A 287 23.89 -19.36 0.13
CA GLY A 287 24.69 -18.38 -0.62
C GLY A 287 23.85 -17.28 -1.26
N LEU A 288 22.65 -17.02 -0.73
CA LEU A 288 21.78 -15.92 -1.15
C LEU A 288 22.07 -14.71 -0.28
N ALA A 289 22.07 -13.53 -0.88
CA ALA A 289 22.06 -12.28 -0.12
C ALA A 289 20.61 -11.95 0.30
N PHE A 290 20.42 -11.27 1.43
CA PHE A 290 19.07 -11.03 1.97
C PHE A 290 18.23 -10.10 1.08
N ASP A 291 18.86 -9.14 0.40
CA ASP A 291 18.26 -8.31 -0.63
C ASP A 291 17.74 -9.14 -1.82
N GLN A 292 18.46 -10.20 -2.21
CA GLN A 292 17.99 -11.15 -3.23
C GLN A 292 16.77 -11.94 -2.78
N LEU A 293 16.68 -12.27 -1.48
CA LEU A 293 15.49 -12.92 -0.93
C LEU A 293 14.28 -11.98 -0.99
N LEU A 294 14.46 -10.70 -0.63
CA LEU A 294 13.39 -9.70 -0.69
C LEU A 294 12.88 -9.46 -2.11
N ALA A 295 13.78 -9.51 -3.10
CA ALA A 295 13.45 -9.31 -4.52
C ALA A 295 12.78 -10.52 -5.21
N ILE A 296 12.50 -11.62 -4.49
CA ILE A 296 11.71 -12.73 -5.05
C ILE A 296 10.24 -12.27 -5.13
N PRO A 297 9.61 -12.26 -6.32
CA PRO A 297 8.25 -11.78 -6.48
C PRO A 297 7.24 -12.58 -5.67
N GLU A 298 6.33 -11.87 -5.00
CA GLU A 298 5.13 -12.44 -4.41
C GLU A 298 4.34 -13.17 -5.49
N GLN A 299 3.82 -14.35 -5.18
CA GLN A 299 3.00 -15.10 -6.12
C GLN A 299 1.54 -14.97 -5.75
N ASP A 300 0.71 -14.64 -6.74
CA ASP A 300 -0.74 -14.48 -6.58
C ASP A 300 -1.40 -15.70 -5.94
N GLU A 301 -0.83 -16.90 -6.10
CA GLU A 301 -1.35 -18.17 -5.58
C GLU A 301 -0.96 -18.47 -4.13
N TRP A 302 -0.04 -17.71 -3.53
CA TRP A 302 0.34 -17.94 -2.14
C TRP A 302 -0.85 -17.75 -1.19
N VAL A 303 -0.84 -18.57 -0.14
CA VAL A 303 -1.83 -18.61 0.93
C VAL A 303 -1.05 -18.65 2.24
N TYR A 304 -1.42 -17.74 3.14
CA TYR A 304 -0.83 -17.56 4.46
C TYR A 304 -1.65 -18.27 5.53
N SER A 305 -1.15 -18.33 6.76
CA SER A 305 -1.80 -19.04 7.86
C SER A 305 -3.18 -18.46 8.22
N ASP A 306 -3.38 -17.16 7.99
CA ASP A 306 -4.65 -16.45 8.15
C ASP A 306 -5.58 -16.58 6.93
N GLY A 307 -5.09 -17.18 5.85
CA GLY A 307 -5.85 -17.55 4.67
C GLY A 307 -5.35 -16.86 3.40
N LYS A 308 -6.27 -16.76 2.42
CA LYS A 308 -6.00 -16.05 1.18
C LYS A 308 -6.25 -14.56 1.42
N SER A 309 -5.29 -13.71 1.10
CA SER A 309 -5.40 -12.27 1.31
C SER A 309 -4.88 -11.52 0.08
N THR A 310 -5.35 -10.28 -0.10
CA THR A 310 -4.90 -9.38 -1.18
C THR A 310 -4.94 -7.95 -0.69
N THR A 311 -4.00 -7.10 -1.11
CA THR A 311 -4.10 -5.64 -0.93
C THR A 311 -5.27 -5.06 -1.71
N CYS A 312 -5.62 -3.80 -1.46
CA CYS A 312 -6.71 -3.08 -2.14
C CYS A 312 -6.61 -3.20 -3.67
N VAL A 313 -5.42 -2.98 -4.23
CA VAL A 313 -5.19 -3.00 -5.67
C VAL A 313 -5.06 -4.42 -6.24
N ALA A 314 -4.36 -5.32 -5.53
CA ALA A 314 -4.22 -6.71 -5.96
C ALA A 314 -5.58 -7.42 -6.03
N PHE A 315 -6.52 -7.09 -5.13
CA PHE A 315 -7.90 -7.58 -5.19
C PHE A 315 -8.56 -7.25 -6.55
N ILE A 316 -8.45 -6.00 -6.98
CA ILE A 316 -9.08 -5.52 -8.22
C ILE A 316 -8.40 -6.12 -9.44
N LEU A 317 -7.06 -6.13 -9.45
CA LEU A 317 -6.32 -6.64 -10.60
C LEU A 317 -6.44 -8.17 -10.73
N ALA A 318 -6.53 -8.91 -9.63
CA ALA A 318 -6.85 -10.34 -9.67
C ALA A 318 -8.27 -10.56 -10.22
N MET A 319 -9.23 -9.73 -9.83
CA MET A 319 -10.56 -9.74 -10.45
C MET A 319 -10.50 -9.45 -11.96
N TYR A 320 -9.64 -8.55 -12.41
CA TYR A 320 -9.42 -8.28 -13.82
C TYR A 320 -8.77 -9.46 -14.57
N LYS A 321 -7.91 -10.25 -13.91
CA LYS A 321 -7.39 -11.52 -14.47
C LYS A 321 -8.56 -12.48 -14.73
N GLU A 322 -9.39 -12.72 -13.72
CA GLU A 322 -10.56 -13.61 -13.81
C GLU A 322 -11.62 -13.11 -14.80
N ALA A 323 -11.80 -11.78 -14.87
CA ALA A 323 -12.72 -11.15 -15.80
C ALA A 323 -12.19 -11.12 -17.26
N GLY A 324 -10.96 -11.56 -17.51
CA GLY A 324 -10.37 -11.67 -18.84
C GLY A 324 -9.77 -10.38 -19.41
N ILE A 325 -9.53 -9.37 -18.58
CA ILE A 325 -9.01 -8.06 -19.03
C ILE A 325 -7.55 -8.17 -19.50
N PHE A 326 -6.73 -8.93 -18.79
CA PHE A 326 -5.34 -9.17 -19.17
C PHE A 326 -5.16 -10.20 -20.31
N GLY A 327 -6.24 -10.89 -20.71
CA GLY A 327 -6.20 -11.83 -21.83
C GLY A 327 -5.06 -12.85 -21.73
N PRO A 328 -4.24 -13.05 -22.78
CA PRO A 328 -3.20 -14.09 -22.82
C PRO A 328 -2.09 -13.96 -21.78
N ILE A 329 -1.82 -12.74 -21.29
CA ILE A 329 -0.72 -12.50 -20.34
C ILE A 329 -1.14 -12.65 -18.88
N ALA A 330 -2.42 -12.94 -18.60
CA ALA A 330 -2.93 -13.06 -17.24
C ALA A 330 -2.11 -14.02 -16.37
N ASN A 331 -1.70 -15.17 -16.92
CA ASN A 331 -0.90 -16.17 -16.21
C ASN A 331 0.58 -15.81 -16.03
N SER A 332 1.02 -14.68 -16.61
CA SER A 332 2.40 -14.20 -16.55
C SER A 332 2.52 -12.88 -15.79
N ILE A 333 1.46 -12.45 -15.09
CA ILE A 333 1.46 -11.26 -14.25
C ILE A 333 1.15 -11.70 -12.82
N GLN A 334 1.99 -11.30 -11.87
CA GLN A 334 1.70 -11.37 -10.44
C GLN A 334 1.14 -10.04 -9.99
N VAL A 335 -0.18 -9.96 -9.78
CA VAL A 335 -0.82 -8.69 -9.39
C VAL A 335 -0.56 -8.32 -7.94
N THR A 336 -0.06 -9.25 -7.13
CA THR A 336 0.45 -8.97 -5.79
C THR A 336 1.66 -8.03 -5.78
N GLU A 337 2.38 -7.91 -6.89
CA GLU A 337 3.53 -7.00 -7.08
C GLU A 337 3.11 -5.59 -7.51
N PHE A 338 1.82 -5.35 -7.76
CA PHE A 338 1.37 -4.04 -8.25
C PHE A 338 1.14 -3.08 -7.09
N THR A 339 1.68 -1.87 -7.23
CA THR A 339 1.26 -0.74 -6.41
C THR A 339 0.00 -0.09 -6.98
N ILE A 340 -0.63 0.82 -6.22
CA ILE A 340 -1.74 1.64 -6.72
C ILE A 340 -1.31 2.47 -7.93
N ARG A 341 -0.05 2.92 -7.97
CA ARG A 341 0.52 3.65 -9.11
C ARG A 341 0.47 2.81 -10.38
N ASP A 342 0.98 1.58 -10.30
CA ASP A 342 1.03 0.70 -11.45
C ASP A 342 -0.36 0.43 -12.01
N ALA A 343 -1.36 0.25 -11.13
CA ALA A 343 -2.74 -0.01 -11.54
C ALA A 343 -3.37 1.15 -12.29
N TYR A 344 -3.25 2.40 -11.84
CA TYR A 344 -3.83 3.53 -12.58
C TYR A 344 -3.02 3.90 -13.84
N MET A 345 -1.75 3.47 -13.93
CA MET A 345 -0.92 3.64 -15.13
C MET A 345 -1.27 2.66 -16.25
N LEU A 346 -1.89 1.53 -15.92
CA LEU A 346 -2.33 0.54 -16.91
C LEU A 346 -3.21 1.20 -17.97
N LYS A 347 -2.88 0.94 -19.24
CA LYS A 347 -3.59 1.46 -20.40
C LYS A 347 -4.87 0.66 -20.70
N ILE A 348 -5.75 0.62 -19.71
CA ILE A 348 -7.00 -0.15 -19.72
C ILE A 348 -8.25 0.73 -19.50
N PHE A 349 -8.06 2.01 -19.23
CA PHE A 349 -9.13 2.94 -18.91
C PHE A 349 -9.57 3.76 -20.13
N GLU A 350 -10.74 4.38 -20.04
CA GLU A 350 -11.25 5.29 -21.07
C GLU A 350 -10.30 6.48 -21.27
N ASP A 351 -9.89 6.70 -22.51
CA ASP A 351 -9.01 7.81 -22.91
C ASP A 351 -9.76 8.88 -23.72
N ASN A 352 -11.00 8.62 -24.12
CA ASN A 352 -11.84 9.57 -24.82
C ASN A 352 -12.84 10.27 -23.88
N HIS A 353 -12.57 11.54 -23.60
CA HIS A 353 -13.41 12.39 -22.74
C HIS A 353 -14.86 12.49 -23.21
N THR A 354 -15.15 12.34 -24.51
CA THR A 354 -16.52 12.43 -25.02
C THR A 354 -17.38 11.22 -24.66
N ARG A 355 -16.76 10.13 -24.16
CA ARG A 355 -17.45 8.91 -23.73
C ARG A 355 -17.62 8.83 -22.21
N LEU A 356 -16.99 9.74 -21.46
CA LEU A 356 -17.19 9.84 -20.02
C LEU A 356 -18.65 10.23 -19.72
N PRO A 357 -19.21 9.80 -18.58
CA PRO A 357 -20.58 10.15 -18.18
C PRO A 357 -20.81 11.66 -18.17
N SER A 358 -22.01 12.13 -18.48
CA SER A 358 -22.28 13.57 -18.59
C SER A 358 -22.10 14.35 -17.29
N TRP A 359 -22.23 13.67 -16.14
CA TRP A 359 -21.99 14.24 -14.81
C TRP A 359 -20.50 14.27 -14.43
N CYS A 360 -19.63 13.67 -15.24
CA CYS A 360 -18.19 13.70 -15.08
C CYS A 360 -17.69 15.12 -15.38
N ASN A 361 -17.70 15.95 -14.33
CA ASN A 361 -17.40 17.37 -14.44
C ASN A 361 -15.89 17.60 -14.63
N THR A 362 -15.45 17.50 -15.88
CA THR A 362 -14.13 17.96 -16.29
C THR A 362 -14.27 19.43 -16.68
N GLU A 363 -13.89 20.36 -15.80
CA GLU A 363 -13.80 21.78 -16.19
C GLU A 363 -12.88 21.88 -17.41
N ASN A 364 -13.46 21.96 -18.62
CA ASN A 364 -12.77 21.89 -19.91
C ASN A 364 -11.76 20.73 -20.05
N GLY A 365 -12.10 19.51 -19.62
CA GLY A 365 -11.19 18.37 -19.79
C GLY A 365 -9.96 18.41 -18.88
N ARG A 366 -10.01 19.15 -17.77
CA ARG A 366 -8.89 19.28 -16.82
C ARG A 366 -8.33 17.94 -16.32
N LEU A 367 -9.19 16.96 -16.09
CA LEU A 367 -8.80 15.60 -15.71
C LEU A 367 -9.27 14.63 -16.79
N PRO A 368 -8.49 13.55 -17.08
CA PRO A 368 -8.89 12.54 -18.05
C PRO A 368 -9.89 11.51 -17.51
N PHE A 369 -10.36 11.69 -16.28
CA PHE A 369 -11.25 10.79 -15.55
C PHE A 369 -12.23 11.56 -14.66
N CYS A 370 -13.12 10.85 -13.96
CA CYS A 370 -14.21 11.45 -13.21
C CYS A 370 -13.91 11.59 -11.72
N GLN A 371 -13.56 12.80 -11.27
CA GLN A 371 -13.44 13.05 -9.83
C GLN A 371 -14.80 13.32 -9.17
N ILE A 372 -15.26 12.36 -8.37
CA ILE A 372 -16.60 12.33 -7.78
C ILE A 372 -16.69 12.88 -6.34
N LEU A 373 -15.58 12.93 -5.61
CA LEU A 373 -15.52 13.50 -4.25
C LEU A 373 -14.19 14.23 -4.01
N GLY A 374 -14.22 15.23 -3.13
CA GLY A 374 -13.03 15.81 -2.49
C GLY A 374 -12.81 17.29 -2.75
N GLU A 375 -12.16 17.95 -1.79
CA GLU A 375 -11.84 19.39 -1.81
C GLU A 375 -10.73 19.76 -2.82
N TYR A 376 -9.81 18.84 -3.10
CA TYR A 376 -8.64 19.06 -3.96
C TYR A 376 -8.74 18.24 -5.23
N TRP A 377 -8.21 18.76 -6.34
CA TRP A 377 -8.07 18.00 -7.58
C TRP A 377 -7.15 16.82 -7.31
N ILE A 378 -7.64 15.61 -7.54
CA ILE A 378 -6.81 14.41 -7.42
C ILE A 378 -5.87 14.35 -8.62
N GLU A 379 -4.62 14.00 -8.35
CA GLU A 379 -3.56 13.85 -9.33
C GLU A 379 -3.29 12.36 -9.50
N LEU A 380 -3.21 11.85 -10.73
CA LEU A 380 -2.79 10.48 -11.04
C LEU A 380 -1.76 10.58 -12.17
N PRO A 381 -0.48 10.89 -11.85
CA PRO A 381 0.56 11.04 -12.87
C PRO A 381 0.68 9.79 -13.74
N GLU A 382 0.95 9.95 -15.05
CA GLU A 382 1.09 8.80 -15.98
C GLU A 382 -0.16 7.91 -16.07
N TYR A 383 -1.32 8.41 -15.68
CA TYR A 383 -2.61 7.72 -15.84
C TYR A 383 -2.80 7.19 -17.27
N ASN A 384 -3.14 5.90 -17.36
CA ASN A 384 -3.53 5.23 -18.61
C ASN A 384 -2.44 5.28 -19.72
N THR A 385 -1.16 5.13 -19.36
CA THR A 385 -0.02 5.27 -20.30
C THR A 385 0.71 3.97 -20.62
N VAL A 386 0.63 2.94 -19.78
CA VAL A 386 1.44 1.72 -19.89
C VAL A 386 0.61 0.54 -20.37
N GLU A 387 0.94 0.00 -21.55
CA GLU A 387 0.34 -1.24 -22.04
C GLU A 387 0.73 -2.41 -21.11
N PRO A 388 -0.20 -3.26 -20.67
CA PRO A 388 0.14 -4.46 -19.89
C PRO A 388 1.06 -5.42 -20.67
N TYR A 389 2.07 -6.01 -20.00
CA TYR A 389 2.97 -7.05 -20.54
C TYR A 389 3.30 -8.11 -19.50
N ALA A 390 3.89 -9.22 -19.96
CA ALA A 390 4.29 -10.33 -19.09
C ALA A 390 5.43 -9.93 -18.14
N HIS A 391 5.37 -10.41 -16.90
CA HIS A 391 6.33 -10.15 -15.82
C HIS A 391 6.46 -8.66 -15.43
N MET A 392 5.41 -7.88 -15.72
CA MET A 392 5.32 -6.48 -15.33
C MET A 392 5.40 -6.34 -13.80
N ASN A 393 6.15 -5.34 -13.34
CA ASN A 393 6.34 -4.99 -11.92
C ASN A 393 7.18 -5.91 -11.05
N GLU A 394 7.57 -7.09 -11.52
CA GLU A 394 8.42 -8.02 -10.75
C GLU A 394 9.85 -7.49 -10.48
N ASN A 395 10.26 -6.38 -11.11
CA ASN A 395 11.60 -5.78 -10.96
C ASN A 395 11.56 -4.24 -11.03
N CYS A 396 10.48 -3.62 -10.53
CA CYS A 396 10.28 -2.17 -10.60
C CYS A 396 10.82 -1.44 -9.36
N PRO A 397 11.79 -0.52 -9.50
CA PRO A 397 12.12 0.38 -8.41
C PRO A 397 11.01 1.42 -8.21
N SER A 398 10.82 1.82 -6.94
CA SER A 398 9.84 2.83 -6.51
C SER A 398 10.54 3.95 -5.71
N LEU A 399 11.59 4.54 -6.28
CA LEU A 399 12.36 5.59 -5.58
C LEU A 399 11.80 6.99 -5.74
N PRO A 400 11.49 7.69 -4.64
CA PRO A 400 11.37 9.14 -4.70
C PRO A 400 12.71 9.82 -5.01
N PRO A 401 12.68 11.05 -5.54
CA PRO A 401 11.46 11.83 -5.84
C PRO A 401 10.94 11.64 -7.27
N SER A 402 11.69 10.98 -8.16
CA SER A 402 11.34 10.88 -9.59
C SER A 402 10.45 9.68 -9.92
N TYR A 403 10.56 8.60 -9.15
CA TYR A 403 9.82 7.36 -9.36
C TYR A 403 9.96 6.83 -10.81
N ASP A 404 11.14 7.00 -11.38
CA ASP A 404 11.40 6.66 -12.78
C ASP A 404 11.16 5.17 -13.04
N ARG A 405 10.33 4.85 -14.04
CA ARG A 405 10.03 3.48 -14.46
C ARG A 405 11.05 3.03 -15.52
N PRO A 406 11.96 2.07 -15.25
CA PRO A 406 12.92 1.60 -16.26
C PRO A 406 12.24 0.87 -17.43
N VAL A 407 12.92 0.75 -18.57
CA VAL A 407 12.39 0.10 -19.80
C VAL A 407 12.15 -1.42 -19.65
N LYS A 408 12.67 -2.03 -18.59
CA LYS A 408 12.42 -3.43 -18.19
C LYS A 408 11.71 -3.55 -16.85
N CYS A 409 11.24 -2.39 -16.40
CA CYS A 409 9.98 -2.26 -15.71
C CYS A 409 8.93 -3.17 -16.33
#